data_AF-A0AB39N7X9-F1
#
_entry.id   AF-A0AB39N7X9-F1
#
_cell.length_a   1.000
_cell.length_b   1.000
_cell.length_c   1.000
_cell.angle_alpha   90.00
_cell.angle_beta   90.00
_cell.angle_gamma   90.00
#
_symmetry.space_group_name_H-M   'P 1'
#
loop_
_entity.id
_entity.type
_entity.pdbx_description
1 polymer ?
#
loop_
_entity_poly.entity_id
_entity_poly.type
_entity_poly.pdbx_seq_one_letter_code
_entity_poly.pdbx_strand_id
1 'polypeptide(L)' 'MRALKRQVMARDHGCCYVCGGEGADELEHKIPISQGGAARDLSNLGVIHSEPCHREKTAREAAQGSRKAREKKLGNS' A
#
# COMPACT_ATOMS: atom_id res chain seq x y z
N MET A 1 -7.30 -4.74 -13.55
CA MET A 1 -6.54 -3.64 -12.92
C MET A 1 -6.59 -2.31 -13.68
N ARG A 2 -6.46 -2.27 -15.02
CA ARG A 2 -6.36 -0.99 -15.76
C ARG A 2 -7.48 0.03 -15.48
N ALA A 3 -8.73 -0.41 -15.34
CA ALA A 3 -9.85 0.48 -15.00
C ALA A 3 -9.72 1.10 -13.60
N LEU A 4 -9.38 0.30 -12.59
CA LEU A 4 -9.14 0.77 -11.22
C LEU A 4 -7.98 1.77 -11.15
N LYS A 5 -6.85 1.45 -11.81
CA LYS A 5 -5.70 2.37 -11.85
C LYS A 5 -6.08 3.72 -12.44
N ARG A 6 -6.82 3.75 -13.55
CA ARG A 6 -7.30 5.01 -14.14
C ARG A 6 -8.22 5.80 -13.21
N GLN A 7 -9.15 5.13 -12.52
CA GLN A 7 -10.06 5.79 -11.57
C GLN A 7 -9.29 6.43 -10.41
N VAL A 8 -8.33 5.69 -9.84
CA VAL A 8 -7.51 6.17 -8.72
C VAL A 8 -6.57 7.29 -9.17
N MET A 9 -5.91 7.15 -10.33
CA MET A 9 -5.08 8.23 -10.90
C MET A 9 -5.87 9.52 -11.11
N ALA A 10 -7.11 9.42 -11.61
CA ALA A 10 -7.97 10.58 -11.82
C ALA A 10 -8.39 11.24 -10.50
N ARG A 11 -8.72 10.43 -9.48
CA ARG A 11 -9.06 10.92 -8.14
C ARG A 11 -7.89 11.58 -7.44
N ASP A 12 -6.71 10.98 -7.53
CA ASP A 12 -5.51 11.39 -6.80
C ASP A 12 -4.70 12.44 -7.57
N HIS A 13 -5.13 12.82 -8.78
CA HIS A 13 -4.43 13.76 -9.67
C HIS A 13 -2.98 13.35 -9.99
N GLY A 14 -2.69 12.04 -9.97
CA GLY A 14 -1.32 11.53 -10.11
C GLY A 14 -0.40 11.89 -8.93
N CYS A 15 -0.94 12.33 -7.80
CA CYS A 15 -0.20 12.63 -6.59
C CYS A 15 -0.06 11.38 -5.71
N CYS A 16 1.17 11.12 -5.28
CA CYS A 16 1.50 10.01 -4.41
C CYS A 16 0.79 10.13 -3.06
N TYR A 17 0.04 9.11 -2.65
CA TYR A 17 -0.68 9.16 -1.37
C TYR A 17 0.25 9.12 -0.14
N VAL A 18 1.52 8.75 -0.33
CA VAL A 18 2.52 8.65 0.74
C VAL A 18 3.21 10.00 0.98
N CYS A 19 3.71 10.64 -0.08
CA CYS A 19 4.49 11.88 0.04
C CYS A 19 3.76 13.14 -0.44
N GLY A 20 2.62 13.00 -1.12
CA GLY A 20 1.86 14.10 -1.71
C GLY A 20 2.40 14.64 -3.04
N GLY A 21 3.59 14.21 -3.48
CA GLY A 21 4.22 14.69 -4.72
C GLY A 21 3.58 14.12 -5.99
N GLU A 22 3.58 14.91 -7.05
CA GLU A 22 3.11 14.50 -8.39
C GLU A 22 4.00 13.41 -9.01
N GLY A 23 3.50 12.75 -10.06
CA GLY A 23 4.25 11.76 -10.83
C GLY A 23 4.19 10.34 -10.27
N ALA A 24 3.21 10.04 -9.42
CA ALA A 24 2.94 8.68 -8.98
C ALA A 24 2.44 7.81 -10.15
N ASP A 25 2.97 6.59 -10.25
CA ASP A 25 2.82 5.74 -11.42
C ASP A 25 2.35 4.33 -11.11
N GLU A 26 2.31 3.92 -9.85
CA GLU A 26 1.85 2.60 -9.42
C GLU A 26 0.54 2.65 -8.66
N LEU A 27 -0.27 1.59 -8.76
CA LEU A 27 -1.50 1.43 -7.97
C LEU A 27 -1.19 0.52 -6.80
N GLU A 28 -1.41 1.00 -5.58
CA GLU A 28 -1.00 0.31 -4.36
C GLU A 28 -2.13 0.24 -3.32
N HIS A 29 -2.12 -0.82 -2.52
CA HIS A 29 -3.04 -0.96 -1.39
C HIS A 29 -2.49 -0.18 -0.18
N LYS A 30 -3.32 0.67 0.43
CA LYS A 30 -2.95 1.39 1.67
C LYS A 30 -2.82 0.43 2.85
N ILE A 31 -3.72 -0.54 2.93
CA ILE A 31 -3.70 -1.65 3.86
C ILE A 31 -3.49 -2.94 3.05
N PRO A 32 -2.47 -3.76 3.34
CA PRO A 32 -2.27 -5.04 2.68
C PRO A 32 -3.47 -5.96 2.79
N ILE A 33 -3.75 -6.72 1.73
CA ILE A 33 -4.84 -7.71 1.72
C ILE A 33 -4.65 -8.74 2.85
N SER A 34 -3.41 -9.16 3.12
CA SER A 34 -3.06 -10.08 4.21
C SER A 34 -3.36 -9.53 5.62
N GLN A 35 -3.61 -8.22 5.73
CA GLN A 35 -3.97 -7.55 6.98
C GLN A 35 -5.44 -7.07 6.98
N GLY A 36 -6.25 -7.58 6.04
CA GLY A 36 -7.68 -7.26 5.95
C GLY A 36 -8.02 -6.07 5.04
N GLY A 37 -7.06 -5.56 4.28
CA GLY A 37 -7.32 -4.50 3.31
C GLY A 37 -8.23 -4.96 2.17
N ALA A 38 -9.25 -4.16 1.84
CA ALA A 38 -10.15 -4.45 0.73
C ALA A 38 -9.42 -4.37 -0.62
N ALA A 39 -9.52 -5.44 -1.42
CA ALA A 39 -8.71 -5.58 -2.64
C ALA A 39 -9.08 -4.60 -3.76
N ARG A 40 -10.32 -4.10 -3.79
CA ARG A 40 -10.89 -3.29 -4.88
C ARG A 40 -11.64 -2.05 -4.43
N ASP A 41 -11.66 -1.77 -3.12
CA ASP A 41 -12.27 -0.55 -2.61
C ASP A 41 -11.34 0.63 -2.93
N LEU A 42 -11.90 1.67 -3.53
CA LEU A 42 -11.17 2.90 -3.82
C LEU A 42 -10.60 3.51 -2.54
N SER A 43 -11.29 3.38 -1.39
CA SER A 43 -10.80 3.90 -0.11
C SER A 43 -9.44 3.32 0.29
N ASN A 44 -9.21 2.03 -0.01
CA ASN A 44 -7.98 1.28 0.27
C ASN A 44 -6.95 1.31 -0.87
N LEU A 45 -7.26 1.96 -1.99
CA LEU A 45 -6.35 2.10 -3.11
C LEU A 45 -5.82 3.53 -3.19
N GLY A 46 -4.56 3.68 -3.61
CA GLY A 46 -3.94 4.98 -3.89
C GLY A 46 -2.85 4.83 -4.96
N VAL A 47 -2.47 5.95 -5.57
CA VAL A 47 -1.30 5.95 -6.46
C VAL A 47 -0.04 6.29 -5.68
N ILE A 48 1.07 5.63 -6.02
CA ILE A 48 2.34 5.75 -5.31
C ILE A 48 3.48 5.85 -6.33
N HIS A 49 4.57 6.56 -6.00
CA HIS A 49 5.81 6.43 -6.75
C HIS A 49 6.39 5.03 -6.56
N SER A 50 6.76 4.36 -7.64
CA SER A 50 7.57 3.14 -7.59
C SER A 50 8.80 3.30 -6.69
N GLU A 51 9.51 4.43 -6.77
CA GLU A 51 10.64 4.77 -5.89
C GLU A 51 10.60 6.23 -5.42
N PRO A 52 11.06 6.54 -4.17
CA PRO A 52 11.41 5.58 -3.11
C PRO A 52 10.17 5.07 -2.35
N CYS A 53 8.99 5.66 -2.58
CA CYS A 53 7.82 5.51 -1.71
C CYS A 53 7.33 4.06 -1.61
N HIS A 54 7.11 3.38 -2.74
CA HIS A 54 6.59 2.01 -2.72
C HIS A 54 7.59 1.01 -2.14
N ARG A 55 8.88 1.14 -2.48
CA ARG A 55 9.94 0.34 -1.87
C ARG A 55 10.02 0.50 -0.36
N GLU A 56 9.98 1.74 0.13
CA GLU A 56 10.00 2.01 1.57
C GLU A 56 8.77 1.45 2.29
N LYS A 57 7.58 1.62 1.70
CA LYS A 57 6.35 1.03 2.22
C LYS A 57 6.48 -0.49 2.34
N THR A 58 6.90 -1.15 1.27
CA THR A 58 7.09 -2.61 1.23
C THR A 58 8.06 -3.08 2.32
N ALA A 59 9.19 -2.37 2.50
CA ALA A 59 10.16 -2.70 3.54
C ALA A 59 9.55 -2.55 4.96
N ARG A 60 8.79 -1.49 5.22
CA ARG A 60 8.10 -1.27 6.49
C ARG A 60 7.06 -2.38 6.76
N GLU A 61 6.31 -2.79 5.74
CA GLU A 61 5.31 -3.85 5.86
C GLU A 61 5.92 -5.22 6.12
N ALA A 62 7.02 -5.56 5.45
CA ALA A 62 7.77 -6.79 5.70
C ALA A 62 8.32 -6.85 7.13
N ALA A 63 8.83 -5.71 7.64
CA ALA A 63 9.31 -5.60 9.02
C ALA A 63 8.16 -5.79 10.02
N GLN A 64 6.98 -5.19 9.77
CA GLN A 64 5.80 -5.35 10.62
C GLN A 64 5.27 -6.79 10.60
N GLY A 65 5.20 -7.43 9.43
CA GLY A 65 4.80 -8.83 9.30
C GLY A 65 5.71 -9.77 10.10
N SER A 66 7.01 -9.52 10.04
CA SER A 66 8.01 -10.27 10.81
C SER A 66 7.84 -10.11 12.33
N ARG A 67 7.50 -8.90 12.80
CA ARG A 67 7.22 -8.63 14.22
C ARG A 67 5.97 -9.37 14.70
N LYS A 68 4.85 -9.25 13.98
CA LYS A 68 3.59 -9.95 14.29
C LYS A 68 3.76 -11.47 14.34
N ALA A 69 4.55 -12.04 13.43
CA ALA A 69 4.84 -13.47 13.43
C ALA A 69 5.60 -13.93 14.69
N ARG A 70 6.56 -13.12 15.17
CA ARG A 70 7.29 -13.40 16.41
C ARG A 70 6.38 -13.30 17.64
N GLU A 71 5.58 -12.25 17.74
CA GLU A 71 4.62 -12.05 18.84
C GLU A 71 3.64 -13.22 18.95
N LYS A 72 3.09 -13.67 17.82
CA LYS A 72 2.22 -14.84 17.77
C LYS A 72 2.92 -16.11 18.25
N LYS A 73 4.20 -16.29 17.94
CA LYS A 73 4.97 -17.45 18.43
C LYS A 73 5.13 -17.41 19.96
N LEU A 74 5.41 -16.23 20.52
CA LEU A 74 5.59 -16.06 21.97
C LEU A 74 4.27 -16.20 22.75
N GLY A 75 3.16 -15.67 22.23
CA GLY A 75 1.84 -15.74 22.90
C GLY A 75 1.14 -17.10 22.78
N ASN A 76 1.62 -17.98 21.91
CA ASN A 76 1.14 -19.36 21.76
C ASN A 76 2.04 -20.38 22.50
N SER A 77 2.96 -19.93 23.35
CA SER A 77 3.90 -20.75 24.13
C SER A 77 3.53 -20.82 25.60
#